data_AF-A0A8H4V0M7-F1
#
_entry.id   AF-A0A8H4V0M7-F1
#
_cell.length_a   1.000
_cell.length_b   1.000
_cell.length_c   1.000
_cell.angle_alpha   90.00
_cell.angle_beta   90.00
_cell.angle_gamma   90.00
#
_symmetry.space_group_name_H-M   'P 1'
#
loop_
_entity.id
_entity.type
_entity.pdbx_description
1 polymer ?
#
loop_
_entity_poly.entity_id
_entity_poly.type
_entity_poly.pdbx_seq_one_letter_code
_entity_poly.pdbx_strand_id
1 'polypeptide(L)'
;MTPQRSPSQKPVPANLLFLSARYAHYHASPELLAQLLMSATDKINDKVERHQWDMTILAFWISNATLLLHYLKKDPGLMMSTVEFQLHLAELINEIFILIIRDAERRMNRVLDQAMLDHETIPGLSDVTFQNEWKLFKSKPKPKVEPPEKRFRPPSPKRRAQVSPRNITSLLSSTLFVLDLYDVHSIITSQIISQLLYWLGAELFNRIMLTKKYLARTKAMQIRMNISALEEWARNNNRKPEHYENGSTTTTGDTTVDSARKHLAPVIQLLQWLQCFSSLGDDHEALITTLLQLQQLTPNQLLQAVRSYRAEVGEKGLSKNATKFLVSLQHDPDLLYREHVKLQKLAIAASTQPSPSPDNGNKPTSPPPSSPSKTEHPETPQTPTVVTGPDQEH
;
A
#
# COMPACT_ATOMS: atom_id res chain seq x y z
N MET A 1 -18.44 -25.85 -19.53
CA MET A 1 -17.33 -25.48 -20.46
C MET A 1 -16.08 -25.27 -19.63
N THR A 2 -14.91 -25.71 -20.11
CA THR A 2 -13.61 -25.25 -19.58
C THR A 2 -13.43 -23.79 -19.99
N PRO A 3 -12.96 -22.91 -19.10
CA PRO A 3 -12.77 -21.52 -19.44
C PRO A 3 -11.62 -21.43 -20.45
N GLN A 4 -11.97 -21.15 -21.70
CA GLN A 4 -11.04 -20.77 -22.74
C GLN A 4 -11.41 -19.35 -23.14
N ARG A 5 -10.44 -18.45 -23.18
CA ARG A 5 -10.68 -17.07 -23.60
C ARG A 5 -9.55 -16.57 -24.48
N SER A 6 -9.93 -16.03 -25.63
CA SER A 6 -9.15 -15.00 -26.32
C SER A 6 -9.66 -13.62 -25.91
N PRO A 7 -8.84 -12.55 -25.95
CA PRO A 7 -9.27 -11.17 -25.68
C PRO A 7 -10.47 -10.69 -26.54
N SER A 8 -10.74 -11.38 -27.65
CA SER A 8 -11.86 -11.11 -28.57
C SER A 8 -13.18 -11.79 -28.18
N GLN A 9 -13.20 -12.72 -27.22
CA GLN A 9 -14.41 -13.45 -26.83
C GLN A 9 -15.10 -12.78 -25.63
N LYS A 10 -16.15 -12.01 -25.94
CA LYS A 10 -17.13 -11.48 -24.96
C LYS A 10 -17.70 -12.63 -24.10
N PRO A 11 -18.15 -12.38 -22.86
CA PRO A 11 -18.75 -13.39 -21.97
C PRO A 11 -19.99 -14.06 -22.62
N VAL A 12 -19.74 -15.15 -23.36
CA VAL A 12 -20.76 -15.87 -24.15
C VAL A 12 -21.89 -16.43 -23.29
N PRO A 13 -21.63 -17.04 -22.10
CA PRO A 13 -22.71 -17.60 -21.27
C PRO A 13 -23.74 -16.56 -20.83
N ALA A 14 -23.30 -15.39 -20.33
CA ALA A 14 -24.20 -14.33 -19.89
C ALA A 14 -25.11 -13.83 -21.02
N ASN A 15 -24.54 -13.59 -22.20
CA ASN A 15 -25.29 -13.16 -23.39
C ASN A 15 -26.33 -14.19 -23.81
N LEU A 16 -25.97 -15.47 -23.86
CA LEU A 16 -26.88 -16.53 -24.28
C LEU A 16 -28.03 -16.71 -23.29
N LEU A 17 -27.74 -16.72 -21.98
CA LEU A 17 -28.76 -16.82 -20.94
C LEU A 17 -29.70 -15.61 -20.98
N PHE A 18 -29.17 -14.40 -21.16
CA PHE A 18 -29.99 -13.20 -21.27
C PHE A 18 -30.92 -13.23 -22.51
N LEU A 19 -30.39 -13.55 -23.69
CA LEU A 19 -31.20 -13.62 -24.91
C LEU A 19 -32.29 -14.70 -24.81
N SER A 20 -31.96 -15.84 -24.19
CA SER A 20 -32.92 -16.92 -23.94
C SER A 20 -34.00 -16.50 -22.94
N ALA A 21 -33.62 -15.83 -21.86
CA ALA A 21 -34.55 -15.29 -20.87
C ALA A 21 -35.48 -14.25 -21.49
N ARG A 22 -34.93 -13.34 -22.32
CA ARG A 22 -35.71 -12.34 -23.04
C ARG A 22 -36.72 -12.97 -23.98
N TYR A 23 -36.32 -13.98 -24.75
CA TYR A 23 -37.25 -14.72 -25.60
C TYR A 23 -38.35 -15.41 -24.77
N ALA A 24 -37.97 -16.11 -23.70
CA ALA A 24 -38.93 -16.80 -22.84
C ALA A 24 -39.96 -15.85 -22.23
N HIS A 25 -39.53 -14.67 -21.77
CA HIS A 25 -40.38 -13.65 -21.18
C HIS A 25 -41.36 -13.01 -22.17
N TYR A 26 -40.88 -12.61 -23.36
CA TYR A 26 -41.68 -11.83 -24.29
C TYR A 26 -42.45 -12.65 -25.32
N HIS A 27 -42.03 -13.90 -25.59
CA HIS A 27 -42.55 -14.70 -26.70
C HIS A 27 -42.96 -16.13 -26.34
N ALA A 28 -42.78 -16.55 -25.09
CA ALA A 28 -43.17 -17.89 -24.64
C ALA A 28 -44.04 -17.82 -23.37
N SER A 29 -43.60 -18.41 -22.26
CA SER A 29 -44.37 -18.46 -21.01
C SER A 29 -43.51 -18.16 -19.77
N PRO A 30 -44.13 -17.67 -18.67
CA PRO A 30 -43.44 -17.45 -17.40
C PRO A 30 -42.81 -18.72 -16.82
N GLU A 31 -43.43 -19.88 -17.03
CA GLU A 31 -42.93 -21.18 -16.54
C GLU A 31 -41.62 -21.55 -17.24
N LEU A 32 -41.52 -21.32 -18.56
CA LEU A 32 -40.29 -21.56 -19.30
C LEU A 32 -39.16 -20.66 -18.83
N LEU A 33 -39.46 -19.38 -18.56
CA LEU A 33 -38.51 -18.42 -18.00
C LEU A 33 -37.98 -18.90 -16.64
N ALA A 34 -38.89 -19.28 -15.73
CA ALA A 34 -38.53 -19.77 -14.41
C ALA A 34 -37.66 -21.04 -14.49
N GLN A 35 -38.08 -22.02 -15.28
CA GLN A 35 -37.34 -23.27 -15.46
C GLN A 35 -35.93 -23.03 -16.04
N LEU A 36 -35.82 -22.17 -17.05
CA LEU A 36 -34.55 -21.80 -17.67
C LEU A 36 -33.59 -21.18 -16.64
N LEU A 37 -34.06 -20.19 -15.89
CA LEU A 37 -33.25 -19.44 -14.95
C LEU A 37 -32.86 -20.28 -13.74
N MET A 38 -33.79 -21.01 -13.11
CA MET A 38 -33.49 -21.92 -11.99
C MET A 38 -32.47 -22.98 -12.41
N SER A 39 -32.69 -23.65 -13.55
CA SER A 39 -31.75 -24.66 -14.06
C SER A 39 -30.37 -24.07 -14.38
N ALA A 40 -30.30 -22.82 -14.82
CA ALA A 40 -29.04 -22.13 -15.05
C ALA A 40 -28.32 -21.84 -13.73
N THR A 41 -29.03 -21.29 -12.74
CA THR A 41 -28.49 -21.04 -11.40
C THR A 41 -27.88 -22.30 -10.80
N ASP A 42 -28.62 -23.41 -10.77
CA ASP A 42 -28.15 -24.65 -10.16
C ASP A 42 -26.85 -25.13 -10.81
N LYS A 43 -26.79 -25.10 -12.15
CA LYS A 43 -25.58 -25.51 -12.90
C LYS A 43 -24.40 -24.58 -12.67
N ILE A 44 -24.64 -23.29 -12.47
CA ILE A 44 -23.59 -22.32 -12.17
C ILE A 44 -23.06 -22.57 -10.77
N ASN A 45 -23.93 -22.68 -9.77
CA ASN A 45 -23.57 -22.99 -8.38
C ASN A 45 -22.74 -24.27 -8.30
N ASP A 46 -23.24 -25.37 -8.88
CA ASP A 46 -22.55 -26.66 -8.97
C ASP A 46 -21.12 -26.52 -9.53
N LYS A 47 -20.95 -25.66 -10.54
CA LYS A 47 -19.64 -25.46 -11.17
C LYS A 47 -18.71 -24.66 -10.26
N VAL A 48 -19.20 -23.62 -9.60
CA VAL A 48 -18.45 -22.80 -8.65
C VAL A 48 -18.03 -23.62 -7.43
N GLU A 49 -18.95 -24.37 -6.83
CA GLU A 49 -18.70 -25.23 -5.68
C GLU A 49 -17.61 -26.28 -5.94
N ARG A 50 -17.63 -26.92 -7.11
CA ARG A 50 -16.61 -27.89 -7.49
C ARG A 50 -15.21 -27.29 -7.73
N HIS A 51 -15.11 -25.97 -7.90
CA HIS A 51 -13.88 -25.27 -8.28
C HIS A 51 -13.59 -24.04 -7.39
N GLN A 52 -13.94 -24.10 -6.10
CA GLN A 52 -13.76 -23.02 -5.12
C GLN A 52 -12.32 -22.49 -4.96
N TRP A 53 -11.34 -23.23 -5.48
CA TRP A 53 -9.91 -22.92 -5.39
C TRP A 53 -9.26 -22.55 -6.74
N ASP A 54 -10.06 -22.47 -7.80
CA ASP A 54 -9.59 -22.14 -9.14
C ASP A 54 -9.95 -20.70 -9.49
N MET A 55 -8.98 -19.80 -9.30
CA MET A 55 -9.07 -18.37 -9.63
C MET A 55 -9.63 -18.11 -11.04
N THR A 56 -9.33 -18.96 -12.02
CA THR A 56 -9.78 -18.76 -13.41
C THR A 56 -11.27 -19.05 -13.57
N ILE A 57 -11.77 -20.10 -12.92
CA ILE A 57 -13.21 -20.45 -12.93
C ILE A 57 -14.00 -19.40 -12.15
N LEU A 58 -13.48 -18.95 -11.02
CA LEU A 58 -14.11 -17.91 -10.20
C LEU A 58 -14.20 -16.57 -10.94
N ALA A 59 -13.09 -16.11 -11.53
CA ALA A 59 -13.06 -14.88 -12.32
C ALA A 59 -13.98 -14.95 -13.55
N PHE A 60 -14.04 -16.10 -14.21
CA PHE A 60 -14.96 -16.34 -15.31
C PHE A 60 -16.42 -16.20 -14.88
N TRP A 61 -16.81 -16.83 -13.77
CA TRP A 61 -18.21 -16.82 -13.31
C TRP A 61 -18.63 -15.49 -12.69
N ILE A 62 -17.77 -14.82 -11.91
CA ILE A 62 -18.13 -13.51 -11.36
C ILE A 62 -18.36 -12.47 -12.46
N SER A 63 -17.56 -12.51 -13.54
CA SER A 63 -17.75 -11.65 -14.71
C SER A 63 -19.08 -11.94 -15.42
N ASN A 64 -19.37 -13.22 -15.73
CA ASN A 64 -20.63 -13.61 -16.37
C ASN A 64 -21.86 -13.33 -15.50
N ALA A 65 -21.81 -13.63 -14.20
CA ALA A 65 -22.91 -13.42 -13.27
C ALA A 65 -23.21 -11.92 -13.10
N THR A 66 -22.15 -11.10 -12.97
CA THR A 66 -22.30 -9.64 -12.86
C THR A 66 -22.93 -9.05 -14.12
N LEU A 67 -22.49 -9.50 -15.30
CA LEU A 67 -23.06 -9.04 -16.57
C LEU A 67 -24.51 -9.50 -16.77
N LEU A 68 -24.82 -10.76 -16.43
CA LEU A 68 -26.19 -11.28 -16.51
C LEU A 68 -27.12 -10.51 -15.58
N LEU A 69 -26.69 -10.26 -14.33
CA LEU A 69 -27.43 -9.44 -13.38
C LEU A 69 -27.67 -8.02 -13.91
N HIS A 70 -26.66 -7.41 -14.54
CA HIS A 70 -26.80 -6.12 -15.18
C HIS A 70 -27.86 -6.12 -16.29
N TYR A 71 -27.83 -7.12 -17.19
CA TYR A 71 -28.80 -7.22 -18.27
C TYR A 71 -30.23 -7.39 -17.77
N LEU A 72 -30.44 -8.25 -16.76
CA LEU A 72 -31.76 -8.44 -16.17
C LEU A 72 -32.29 -7.16 -15.51
N LYS A 73 -31.43 -6.38 -14.86
CA LYS A 73 -31.82 -5.09 -14.27
C LYS A 73 -32.07 -3.98 -15.29
N LYS A 74 -31.50 -4.08 -16.49
CA LYS A 74 -31.64 -3.06 -17.54
C LYS A 74 -32.84 -3.25 -18.44
N ASP A 75 -33.30 -4.49 -18.59
CA ASP A 75 -34.53 -4.79 -19.33
C ASP A 75 -35.75 -4.60 -18.42
N PRO A 76 -36.69 -3.67 -18.71
CA PRO A 76 -37.79 -3.35 -17.79
C PRO A 76 -38.75 -4.52 -17.51
N GLY A 77 -38.96 -5.43 -18.48
CA GLY A 77 -39.84 -6.58 -18.29
C GLY A 77 -39.19 -7.67 -17.45
N LEU A 78 -37.93 -7.97 -17.74
CA LEU A 78 -37.15 -8.93 -16.96
C LEU A 78 -36.85 -8.42 -15.54
N MET A 79 -36.61 -7.12 -15.37
CA MET A 79 -36.33 -6.53 -14.06
C MET A 79 -37.42 -6.87 -13.04
N MET A 80 -38.69 -6.79 -13.45
CA MET A 80 -39.83 -7.06 -12.57
C MET A 80 -40.16 -8.55 -12.45
N SER A 81 -39.90 -9.34 -13.49
CA SER A 81 -40.28 -10.76 -13.54
C SER A 81 -39.21 -11.72 -12.99
N THR A 82 -37.97 -11.26 -12.77
CA THR A 82 -36.86 -12.12 -12.33
C THR A 82 -36.25 -11.67 -10.99
N VAL A 83 -37.01 -11.03 -10.11
CA VAL A 83 -36.49 -10.45 -8.84
C VAL A 83 -35.78 -11.49 -7.97
N GLU A 84 -36.38 -12.68 -7.78
CA GLU A 84 -35.78 -13.76 -6.98
C GLU A 84 -34.46 -14.27 -7.60
N PHE A 85 -34.42 -14.41 -8.92
CA PHE A 85 -33.20 -14.83 -9.62
C PHE A 85 -32.10 -13.75 -9.54
N GLN A 86 -32.46 -12.46 -9.61
CA GLN A 86 -31.52 -11.37 -9.42
C GLN A 86 -30.91 -11.36 -8.02
N LEU A 87 -31.70 -11.70 -6.99
CA LEU A 87 -31.21 -11.86 -5.62
C LEU A 87 -30.22 -13.02 -5.54
N HIS A 88 -30.58 -14.20 -6.06
CA HIS A 88 -29.69 -15.38 -6.05
C HIS A 88 -28.37 -15.10 -6.78
N LEU A 89 -28.42 -14.44 -7.94
CA LEU A 89 -27.21 -14.03 -8.65
C LEU A 89 -26.34 -13.07 -7.83
N ALA A 90 -26.96 -12.12 -7.11
CA ALA A 90 -26.22 -11.18 -6.27
C ALA A 90 -25.52 -11.89 -5.11
N GLU A 91 -26.18 -12.88 -4.48
CA GLU A 91 -25.58 -13.72 -3.44
C GLU A 91 -24.42 -14.54 -3.98
N LEU A 92 -24.59 -15.17 -5.15
CA LEU A 92 -23.52 -15.92 -5.81
C LEU A 92 -22.32 -15.03 -6.17
N ILE A 93 -22.55 -13.81 -6.67
CA ILE A 93 -21.47 -12.85 -6.94
C ILE A 93 -20.67 -12.55 -5.66
N ASN A 94 -21.36 -12.32 -4.54
CA ASN A 94 -20.73 -12.07 -3.24
C ASN A 94 -19.94 -13.31 -2.75
N GLU A 95 -20.48 -14.51 -2.94
CA GLU A 95 -19.77 -15.75 -2.58
C GLU A 95 -18.49 -15.91 -3.40
N ILE A 96 -18.58 -15.76 -4.72
CA ILE A 96 -17.41 -15.86 -5.61
C ILE A 96 -16.37 -14.78 -5.26
N PHE A 97 -16.80 -13.56 -4.95
CA PHE A 97 -15.91 -12.48 -4.48
C PHE A 97 -15.09 -12.92 -3.25
N ILE A 98 -15.74 -13.53 -2.25
CA ILE A 98 -15.07 -14.05 -1.05
C ILE A 98 -14.12 -15.20 -1.40
N LEU A 99 -14.51 -16.11 -2.30
CA LEU A 99 -13.68 -17.24 -2.72
C LEU A 99 -12.40 -16.79 -3.43
N ILE A 100 -12.49 -15.76 -4.30
CA ILE A 100 -11.35 -15.15 -4.98
C ILE A 100 -10.34 -14.62 -3.95
N ILE A 101 -10.82 -13.86 -2.97
CA ILE A 101 -9.97 -13.29 -1.92
C ILE A 101 -9.30 -14.41 -1.13
N ARG A 102 -10.08 -15.40 -0.66
CA ARG A 102 -9.56 -16.54 0.12
C ARG A 102 -8.50 -17.35 -0.62
N ASP A 103 -8.66 -17.58 -1.92
CA ASP A 103 -7.64 -18.30 -2.70
C ASP A 103 -6.34 -17.48 -2.81
N ALA A 104 -6.44 -16.18 -3.08
CA ALA A 104 -5.27 -15.30 -3.15
C ALA A 104 -4.54 -15.18 -1.80
N GLU A 105 -5.29 -14.97 -0.70
CA GLU A 105 -4.76 -14.97 0.66
C GLU A 105 -4.04 -16.28 0.98
N ARG A 106 -4.68 -17.43 0.72
CA ARG A 106 -4.11 -18.76 0.95
C ARG A 106 -2.79 -18.95 0.21
N ARG A 107 -2.67 -18.49 -1.04
CA ARG A 107 -1.43 -18.59 -1.84
C ARG A 107 -0.33 -17.69 -1.30
N MET A 108 -0.64 -16.44 -0.98
CA MET A 108 0.33 -15.50 -0.40
C MET A 108 0.79 -15.95 0.99
N ASN A 109 -0.12 -16.47 1.80
CA ASN A 109 0.14 -16.89 3.17
C ASN A 109 1.27 -17.93 3.26
N ARG A 110 1.34 -18.86 2.29
CA ARG A 110 2.36 -19.92 2.23
C ARG A 110 3.80 -19.39 2.18
N VAL A 111 4.01 -18.19 1.64
CA VAL A 111 5.33 -17.61 1.44
C VAL A 111 5.54 -16.33 2.24
N LEU A 112 4.51 -15.83 2.93
CA LEU A 112 4.49 -14.50 3.55
C LEU A 112 5.64 -14.29 4.55
N ASP A 113 5.89 -15.26 5.44
CA ASP A 113 6.97 -15.14 6.44
C ASP A 113 8.35 -15.06 5.78
N GLN A 114 8.63 -16.02 4.88
CA GLN A 114 9.91 -16.10 4.19
C GLN A 114 10.14 -14.89 3.29
N ALA A 115 9.09 -14.40 2.62
CA ALA A 115 9.17 -13.30 1.66
C ALA A 115 9.29 -11.93 2.34
N MET A 116 8.51 -11.69 3.40
CA MET A 116 8.35 -10.33 3.96
C MET A 116 9.09 -10.14 5.28
N LEU A 117 9.16 -11.18 6.11
CA LEU A 117 9.68 -11.06 7.47
C LEU A 117 11.12 -11.58 7.61
N ASP A 118 11.44 -12.70 6.95
CA ASP A 118 12.75 -13.35 7.07
C ASP A 118 13.70 -12.98 5.90
N HIS A 119 13.19 -12.46 4.77
CA HIS A 119 14.01 -12.11 3.60
C HIS A 119 15.00 -10.97 3.86
N GLU A 120 16.30 -11.24 3.66
CA GLU A 120 17.38 -10.28 3.87
C GLU A 120 17.79 -9.56 2.58
N THR A 121 17.34 -8.32 2.41
CA THR A 121 17.72 -7.45 1.29
C THR A 121 19.21 -7.09 1.34
N ILE A 122 19.73 -6.81 2.53
CA ILE A 122 21.13 -6.44 2.77
C ILE A 122 21.83 -7.60 3.51
N PRO A 123 22.79 -8.31 2.86
CA PRO A 123 23.56 -9.37 3.51
C PRO A 123 24.31 -8.89 4.75
N GLY A 124 24.28 -9.69 5.81
CA GLY A 124 25.01 -9.41 7.06
C GLY A 124 24.36 -8.35 7.93
N LEU A 125 23.23 -7.76 7.50
CA LEU A 125 22.46 -6.84 8.32
C LEU A 125 21.92 -7.53 9.60
N SER A 126 21.65 -8.84 9.53
CA SER A 126 21.13 -9.62 10.65
C SER A 126 22.18 -10.11 11.67
N ASP A 127 23.47 -9.82 11.46
CA ASP A 127 24.54 -10.14 12.40
C ASP A 127 24.65 -9.11 13.54
N VAL A 128 23.51 -8.88 14.19
CA VAL A 128 23.41 -7.97 15.34
C VAL A 128 23.54 -8.75 16.64
N THR A 129 24.28 -8.19 17.59
CA THR A 129 24.36 -8.68 18.96
C THR A 129 23.28 -8.02 19.81
N PHE A 130 22.53 -8.83 20.56
CA PHE A 130 21.50 -8.35 21.47
C PHE A 130 22.02 -8.18 22.90
N GLN A 131 21.39 -7.29 23.65
CA GLN A 131 21.64 -7.17 25.08
C GLN A 131 21.27 -8.48 25.79
N ASN A 132 22.04 -8.84 26.82
CA ASN A 132 21.89 -10.06 27.62
C ASN A 132 22.18 -11.39 26.87
N GLU A 133 22.69 -11.36 25.63
CA GLU A 133 23.24 -12.57 25.00
C GLU A 133 24.67 -12.85 25.52
N TRP A 134 24.81 -13.84 26.40
CA TRP A 134 26.11 -14.29 26.90
C TRP A 134 26.95 -14.91 25.76
N LYS A 135 28.11 -14.31 25.47
CA LYS A 135 29.04 -14.73 24.40
C LYS A 135 29.81 -16.04 24.68
N LEU A 136 29.53 -16.75 25.77
CA LEU A 136 30.38 -17.85 26.25
C LEU A 136 30.28 -19.15 25.44
N PHE A 137 29.23 -19.36 24.62
CA PHE A 137 29.03 -20.67 23.95
C PHE A 137 28.71 -20.63 22.45
N LYS A 138 28.82 -19.48 21.76
CA LYS A 138 28.60 -19.43 20.30
C LYS A 138 29.68 -18.62 19.60
N SER A 139 30.80 -19.28 19.28
CA SER A 139 31.67 -18.84 18.20
C SER A 139 30.91 -19.04 16.89
N LYS A 140 30.21 -18.00 16.42
CA LYS A 140 29.68 -18.00 15.05
C LYS A 140 30.86 -17.97 14.09
N PRO A 141 30.90 -18.81 13.04
CA PRO A 141 31.93 -18.71 12.03
C PRO A 141 31.90 -17.31 11.44
N LYS A 142 33.05 -16.62 11.43
CA LYS A 142 33.17 -15.27 10.87
C LYS A 142 32.53 -15.25 9.48
N PRO A 143 31.55 -14.38 9.20
CA PRO A 143 31.05 -14.23 7.85
C PRO A 143 32.25 -13.91 6.96
N LYS A 144 32.45 -14.71 5.91
CA LYS A 144 33.48 -14.42 4.90
C LYS A 144 33.10 -13.07 4.32
N VAL A 145 33.81 -12.01 4.73
CA VAL A 145 33.70 -10.69 4.12
C VAL A 145 34.02 -10.90 2.65
N GLU A 146 32.99 -10.87 1.80
CA GLU A 146 33.19 -11.03 0.37
C GLU A 146 34.07 -9.87 -0.12
N PRO A 147 35.10 -10.14 -0.93
CA PRO A 147 35.94 -9.09 -1.51
C PRO A 147 35.07 -8.02 -2.19
N PRO A 148 35.43 -6.74 -2.12
CA PRO A 148 34.63 -5.65 -2.71
C PRO A 148 34.29 -5.87 -4.19
N GLU A 149 35.15 -6.58 -4.92
CA GLU A 149 34.94 -6.99 -6.32
C GLU A 149 33.75 -7.95 -6.56
N LYS A 150 33.33 -8.74 -5.55
CA LYS A 150 32.15 -9.61 -5.65
C LYS A 150 30.85 -8.88 -5.36
N ARG A 151 30.91 -7.71 -4.72
CA ARG A 151 29.75 -6.89 -4.35
C ARG A 151 29.05 -6.26 -5.57
N PHE A 152 29.79 -6.10 -6.67
CA PHE A 152 29.28 -5.63 -7.96
C PHE A 152 28.86 -6.76 -8.91
N ARG A 153 29.02 -8.03 -8.52
CA ARG A 153 28.55 -9.15 -9.35
C ARG A 153 27.05 -9.33 -9.16
N PRO A 154 26.30 -9.65 -10.22
CA PRO A 154 24.90 -9.98 -10.08
C PRO A 154 24.73 -11.14 -9.08
N PRO A 155 23.65 -11.12 -8.28
CA PRO A 155 23.45 -12.12 -7.23
C PRO A 155 23.49 -13.53 -7.81
N SER A 156 24.07 -14.46 -7.05
CA SER A 156 24.21 -15.86 -7.48
C SER A 156 22.84 -16.45 -7.85
N PRO A 157 22.77 -17.42 -8.79
CA PRO A 157 21.50 -18.05 -9.17
C PRO A 157 20.71 -18.58 -7.97
N LYS A 158 21.41 -19.16 -6.98
CA LYS A 158 20.80 -19.61 -5.71
C LYS A 158 20.19 -18.47 -4.90
N ARG A 159 20.83 -17.29 -4.89
CA ARG A 159 20.33 -16.10 -4.19
C ARG A 159 19.15 -15.46 -4.91
N ARG A 160 19.14 -15.50 -6.26
CA ARG A 160 18.00 -15.07 -7.09
C ARG A 160 16.76 -15.96 -6.95
N ALA A 161 16.97 -17.24 -6.63
CA ALA A 161 15.88 -18.20 -6.43
C ALA A 161 15.29 -18.19 -5.00
N GLN A 162 15.82 -17.36 -4.09
CA GLN A 162 15.28 -17.27 -2.73
C GLN A 162 13.90 -16.61 -2.73
N VAL A 163 13.05 -17.07 -1.82
CA VAL A 163 11.77 -16.42 -1.55
C VAL A 163 12.04 -14.99 -1.10
N SER A 164 11.32 -14.04 -1.69
CA SER A 164 11.55 -12.61 -1.55
C SER A 164 10.22 -11.85 -1.65
N PRO A 165 10.18 -10.54 -1.36
CA PRO A 165 8.98 -9.73 -1.52
C PRO A 165 8.38 -9.81 -2.93
N ARG A 166 9.21 -10.11 -3.94
CA ARG A 166 8.76 -10.34 -5.32
C ARG A 166 7.74 -11.47 -5.44
N ASN A 167 7.80 -12.49 -4.59
CA ASN A 167 6.83 -13.58 -4.62
C ASN A 167 5.42 -13.08 -4.26
N ILE A 168 5.30 -12.18 -3.27
CA ILE A 168 4.02 -11.58 -2.90
C ILE A 168 3.51 -10.65 -4.01
N THR A 169 4.36 -9.77 -4.53
CA THR A 169 3.96 -8.85 -5.61
C THR A 169 3.60 -9.59 -6.90
N SER A 170 4.28 -10.70 -7.20
CA SER A 170 3.95 -11.53 -8.37
C SER A 170 2.60 -12.24 -8.19
N LEU A 171 2.24 -12.67 -6.98
CA LEU A 171 0.92 -13.24 -6.70
C LEU A 171 -0.18 -12.18 -6.84
N LEU A 172 0.02 -10.97 -6.30
CA LEU A 172 -0.92 -9.86 -6.50
C LEU A 172 -1.09 -9.51 -7.99
N SER A 173 0.01 -9.43 -8.74
CA SER A 173 -0.03 -9.22 -10.20
C SER A 173 -0.72 -10.36 -10.94
N SER A 174 -0.54 -11.61 -10.51
CA SER A 174 -1.20 -12.77 -11.12
C SER A 174 -2.70 -12.74 -10.87
N THR A 175 -3.14 -12.37 -9.67
CA THR A 175 -4.57 -12.18 -9.36
C THR A 175 -5.15 -11.09 -10.25
N LEU A 176 -4.51 -9.91 -10.32
CA LEU A 176 -4.95 -8.83 -11.22
C LEU A 176 -5.03 -9.28 -12.68
N PHE A 177 -4.00 -9.95 -13.17
CA PHE A 177 -3.96 -10.44 -14.55
C PHE A 177 -5.15 -11.36 -14.86
N VAL A 178 -5.49 -12.28 -13.94
CA VAL A 178 -6.65 -13.17 -14.14
C VAL A 178 -7.97 -12.38 -14.12
N LEU A 179 -8.13 -11.43 -13.21
CA LEU A 179 -9.33 -10.57 -13.17
C LEU A 179 -9.48 -9.75 -14.46
N ASP A 180 -8.39 -9.17 -14.95
CA ASP A 180 -8.36 -8.42 -16.22
C ASP A 180 -8.64 -9.35 -17.42
N LEU A 181 -8.04 -10.55 -17.45
CA LEU A 181 -8.26 -11.53 -18.53
C LEU A 181 -9.73 -11.94 -18.68
N TYR A 182 -10.47 -11.98 -17.58
CA TYR A 182 -11.89 -12.33 -17.56
C TYR A 182 -12.83 -11.09 -17.56
N ASP A 183 -12.30 -9.89 -17.82
CA ASP A 183 -13.05 -8.61 -17.80
C ASP A 183 -13.89 -8.44 -16.51
N VAL A 184 -13.33 -8.78 -15.36
CA VAL A 184 -13.99 -8.52 -14.08
C VAL A 184 -14.11 -7.01 -13.89
N HIS A 185 -15.31 -6.57 -13.50
CA HIS A 185 -15.63 -5.15 -13.38
C HIS A 185 -14.59 -4.40 -12.51
N SER A 186 -14.15 -3.22 -12.98
CA SER A 186 -13.04 -2.46 -12.37
C SER A 186 -13.22 -2.17 -10.88
N ILE A 187 -14.45 -1.85 -10.44
CA ILE A 187 -14.81 -1.69 -9.02
C ILE A 187 -14.54 -2.97 -8.22
N ILE A 188 -15.01 -4.12 -8.71
CA ILE A 188 -14.86 -5.41 -8.04
C ILE A 188 -13.36 -5.73 -7.92
N THR A 189 -12.61 -5.53 -9.01
CA THR A 189 -11.16 -5.69 -9.02
C THR A 189 -10.48 -4.78 -7.99
N SER A 190 -10.86 -3.50 -7.91
CA SER A 190 -10.31 -2.56 -6.91
C SER A 190 -10.62 -3.00 -5.48
N GLN A 191 -11.84 -3.45 -5.20
CA GLN A 191 -12.24 -3.95 -3.89
C GLN A 191 -11.47 -5.22 -3.50
N ILE A 192 -11.29 -6.17 -4.42
CA ILE A 192 -10.47 -7.37 -4.19
C ILE A 192 -9.04 -6.95 -3.79
N ILE A 193 -8.42 -6.06 -4.55
CA ILE A 193 -7.03 -5.64 -4.26
C ILE A 193 -6.93 -4.85 -2.96
N SER A 194 -7.88 -3.96 -2.68
CA SER A 194 -7.94 -3.24 -1.41
C SER A 194 -8.05 -4.21 -0.23
N GLN A 195 -8.90 -5.23 -0.33
CA GLN A 195 -9.06 -6.26 0.69
C GLN A 195 -7.79 -7.10 0.88
N LEU A 196 -7.11 -7.48 -0.21
CA LEU A 196 -5.84 -8.22 -0.12
C LEU A 196 -4.71 -7.38 0.52
N LEU A 197 -4.67 -6.08 0.26
CA LEU A 197 -3.72 -5.15 0.89
C LEU A 197 -4.03 -4.96 2.38
N TYR A 198 -5.31 -4.87 2.75
CA TYR A 198 -5.77 -4.90 4.14
C TYR A 198 -5.30 -6.17 4.86
N TRP A 199 -5.59 -7.34 4.29
CA TRP A 199 -5.18 -8.62 4.86
C TRP A 199 -3.66 -8.71 5.03
N LEU A 200 -2.87 -8.33 4.00
CA LEU A 200 -1.41 -8.30 4.09
C LEU A 200 -0.93 -7.38 5.21
N GLY A 201 -1.47 -6.16 5.30
CA GLY A 201 -1.10 -5.20 6.34
C GLY A 201 -1.38 -5.72 7.75
N ALA A 202 -2.60 -6.25 7.98
CA ALA A 202 -3.03 -6.80 9.25
C ALA A 202 -2.23 -8.04 9.66
N GLU A 203 -2.00 -8.97 8.72
CA GLU A 203 -1.28 -10.21 8.99
C GLU A 203 0.20 -9.96 9.29
N LEU A 204 0.86 -9.09 8.52
CA LEU A 204 2.23 -8.67 8.81
C LEU A 204 2.32 -7.98 10.17
N PHE A 205 1.41 -7.05 10.46
CA PHE A 205 1.35 -6.37 11.75
C PHE A 205 1.26 -7.39 12.90
N ASN A 206 0.31 -8.31 12.84
CA ASN A 206 0.08 -9.31 13.88
C ASN A 206 1.31 -10.21 14.08
N ARG A 207 1.92 -10.70 13.00
CA ARG A 207 3.11 -11.57 13.10
C ARG A 207 4.31 -10.88 13.72
N ILE A 208 4.55 -9.61 13.35
CA ILE A 208 5.61 -8.80 13.95
C ILE A 208 5.33 -8.60 15.44
N MET A 209 4.10 -8.22 15.78
CA MET A 209 3.68 -7.91 17.14
C MET A 209 3.76 -9.11 18.09
N LEU A 210 3.43 -10.31 17.59
CA LEU A 210 3.39 -11.55 18.36
C LEU A 210 4.75 -12.25 18.46
N THR A 211 5.70 -11.92 17.58
CA THR A 211 6.98 -12.65 17.51
C THR A 211 8.16 -11.76 17.87
N LYS A 212 8.71 -11.95 19.08
CA LYS A 212 9.86 -11.17 19.59
C LYS A 212 11.07 -11.14 18.65
N LYS A 213 11.26 -12.15 17.80
CA LYS A 213 12.38 -12.20 16.84
C LYS A 213 12.35 -11.05 15.83
N TYR A 214 11.19 -10.48 15.55
CA TYR A 214 11.00 -9.36 14.61
C TYR A 214 11.04 -7.98 15.28
N LEU A 215 10.94 -7.92 16.61
CA LEU A 215 10.91 -6.69 17.39
C LEU A 215 12.33 -6.25 17.76
N ALA A 216 13.08 -5.80 16.77
CA ALA A 216 14.42 -5.20 16.91
C ALA A 216 14.61 -4.12 15.84
N ARG A 217 15.41 -3.09 16.09
CA ARG A 217 15.61 -1.97 15.15
C ARG A 217 16.05 -2.44 13.78
N THR A 218 17.07 -3.29 13.73
CA THR A 218 17.66 -3.78 12.48
C THR A 218 16.69 -4.69 11.72
N LYS A 219 15.93 -5.51 12.44
CA LYS A 219 14.84 -6.30 11.84
C LYS A 219 13.70 -5.43 11.33
N ALA A 220 13.34 -4.37 12.05
CA ALA A 220 12.32 -3.43 11.62
C ALA A 220 12.74 -2.70 10.32
N MET A 221 14.01 -2.29 10.22
CA MET A 221 14.55 -1.70 8.99
C MET A 221 14.51 -2.70 7.82
N GLN A 222 14.91 -3.95 8.03
CA GLN A 222 14.85 -5.01 7.02
C GLN A 222 13.42 -5.23 6.51
N ILE A 223 12.45 -5.38 7.42
CA ILE A 223 11.04 -5.60 7.06
C ILE A 223 10.47 -4.35 6.36
N ARG A 224 10.86 -3.14 6.78
CA ARG A 224 10.44 -1.88 6.12
C ARG A 224 10.90 -1.82 4.66
N MET A 225 12.11 -2.29 4.36
CA MET A 225 12.60 -2.42 2.98
C MET A 225 11.82 -3.48 2.18
N ASN A 226 11.36 -4.55 2.83
CA ASN A 226 10.53 -5.54 2.15
C ASN A 226 9.13 -4.97 1.82
N ILE A 227 8.53 -4.22 2.76
CA ILE A 227 7.23 -3.57 2.57
C ILE A 227 7.27 -2.50 1.46
N SER A 228 8.40 -1.82 1.24
CA SER A 228 8.49 -0.84 0.15
C SER A 228 8.31 -1.49 -1.23
N ALA A 229 8.55 -2.79 -1.38
CA ALA A 229 8.21 -3.51 -2.60
C ALA A 229 6.70 -3.60 -2.85
N LEU A 230 5.88 -3.65 -1.79
CA LEU A 230 4.41 -3.60 -1.89
C LEU A 230 3.93 -2.19 -2.24
N GLU A 231 4.49 -1.16 -1.62
CA GLU A 231 4.20 0.25 -1.94
C GLU A 231 4.56 0.57 -3.40
N GLU A 232 5.71 0.09 -3.85
CA GLU A 232 6.17 0.23 -5.23
C GLU A 232 5.27 -0.51 -6.21
N TRP A 233 4.90 -1.75 -5.88
CA TRP A 233 3.96 -2.52 -6.68
C TRP A 233 2.61 -1.80 -6.84
N ALA A 234 2.09 -1.24 -5.76
CA ALA A 234 0.83 -0.49 -5.78
C ALA A 234 0.94 0.75 -6.68
N ARG A 235 2.10 1.45 -6.66
CA ARG A 235 2.36 2.60 -7.55
C ARG A 235 2.40 2.20 -9.02
N ASN A 236 3.06 1.10 -9.34
CA ASN A 236 3.17 0.59 -10.71
C ASN A 236 1.87 -0.03 -11.24
N ASN A 237 0.94 -0.37 -10.34
CA ASN A 237 -0.37 -0.93 -10.66
C ASN A 237 -1.52 0.01 -10.25
N ASN A 238 -1.28 1.33 -10.26
CA ASN A 238 -2.21 2.31 -9.73
C ASN A 238 -3.47 2.44 -10.59
N ARG A 239 -4.49 1.63 -10.28
CA ARG A 239 -5.79 1.66 -10.95
C ARG A 239 -6.73 2.61 -10.23
N LYS A 240 -7.56 3.31 -11.01
CA LYS A 240 -8.71 4.07 -10.53
C LYS A 240 -9.97 3.28 -10.90
N PRO A 241 -10.90 3.01 -9.97
CA PRO A 241 -12.19 2.42 -10.32
C PRO A 241 -12.90 3.32 -11.33
N GLU A 242 -13.42 2.74 -12.41
CA GLU A 242 -14.19 3.48 -13.42
C GLU A 242 -15.67 3.47 -13.04
N HIS A 243 -16.04 4.12 -11.94
CA HIS A 243 -17.43 4.31 -11.57
C HIS A 243 -17.80 5.78 -11.56
N TYR A 244 -18.67 6.17 -12.48
CA TYR A 244 -19.29 7.49 -12.51
C TYR A 244 -20.74 7.35 -12.03
N GLU A 245 -21.07 7.88 -10.85
CA GLU A 245 -22.45 7.90 -10.35
C GLU A 245 -23.17 9.14 -10.86
N ASN A 246 -24.42 9.00 -11.31
CA ASN A 246 -25.36 10.11 -11.54
C ASN A 246 -24.83 11.27 -12.42
N GLY A 247 -23.99 10.99 -13.42
CA GLY A 247 -23.38 12.02 -14.27
C GLY A 247 -22.22 12.77 -13.63
N SER A 248 -21.70 12.29 -12.50
CA SER A 248 -20.44 12.77 -11.92
C SER A 248 -19.28 12.56 -12.89
N THR A 249 -18.40 13.54 -12.97
CA THR A 249 -17.11 13.44 -13.68
C THR A 249 -15.99 12.88 -12.80
N THR A 250 -16.26 12.64 -11.51
CA THR A 250 -15.33 12.05 -10.55
C THR A 250 -15.69 10.60 -10.27
N THR A 251 -14.66 9.75 -10.21
CA THR A 251 -14.86 8.34 -9.92
C THR A 251 -14.98 8.09 -8.41
N THR A 252 -15.89 7.19 -8.00
CA THR A 252 -16.01 6.78 -6.60
C THR A 252 -15.05 5.62 -6.30
N GLY A 253 -14.30 5.73 -5.20
CA GLY A 253 -13.43 4.68 -4.67
C GLY A 253 -11.94 5.04 -4.60
N ASP A 254 -11.23 4.39 -3.67
CA ASP A 254 -9.79 4.59 -3.45
C ASP A 254 -8.98 4.00 -4.62
N THR A 255 -7.89 4.67 -4.99
CA THR A 255 -6.93 4.10 -5.95
C THR A 255 -6.16 2.95 -5.31
N THR A 256 -5.48 2.13 -6.12
CA THR A 256 -4.62 1.06 -5.59
C THR A 256 -3.53 1.62 -4.66
N VAL A 257 -2.95 2.79 -4.99
CA VAL A 257 -1.95 3.45 -4.14
C VAL A 257 -2.56 3.95 -2.84
N ASP A 258 -3.76 4.54 -2.88
CA ASP A 258 -4.42 5.05 -1.68
C ASP A 258 -4.81 3.91 -0.74
N SER A 259 -5.34 2.81 -1.30
CA SER A 259 -5.60 1.57 -0.56
C SER A 259 -4.33 1.03 0.09
N ALA A 260 -3.22 0.96 -0.65
CA ALA A 260 -1.94 0.48 -0.10
C ALA A 260 -1.43 1.40 1.03
N ARG A 261 -1.49 2.72 0.83
CA ARG A 261 -1.09 3.71 1.84
C ARG A 261 -1.91 3.53 3.12
N LYS A 262 -3.23 3.44 3.00
CA LYS A 262 -4.15 3.28 4.13
C LYS A 262 -3.92 1.98 4.88
N HIS A 263 -3.89 0.87 4.16
CA HIS A 263 -3.88 -0.48 4.76
C HIS A 263 -2.52 -0.92 5.27
N LEU A 264 -1.42 -0.43 4.67
CA LEU A 264 -0.06 -0.71 5.16
C LEU A 264 0.41 0.30 6.22
N ALA A 265 -0.32 1.40 6.45
CA ALA A 265 0.08 2.41 7.43
C ALA A 265 0.30 1.85 8.85
N PRO A 266 -0.56 0.99 9.43
CA PRO A 266 -0.33 0.46 10.78
C PRO A 266 0.99 -0.31 10.89
N VAL A 267 1.31 -1.19 9.93
CA VAL A 267 2.57 -1.95 9.95
C VAL A 267 3.79 -1.06 9.69
N ILE A 268 3.68 -0.08 8.79
CA ILE A 268 4.75 0.91 8.53
C ILE A 268 5.04 1.72 9.79
N GLN A 269 4.00 2.18 10.48
CA GLN A 269 4.13 2.94 11.72
C GLN A 269 4.71 2.09 12.85
N LEU A 270 4.32 0.81 12.96
CA LEU A 270 4.92 -0.11 13.93
C LEU A 270 6.43 -0.24 13.68
N LEU A 271 6.83 -0.42 12.42
CA LEU A 271 8.24 -0.52 12.06
C LEU A 271 9.00 0.78 12.30
N GLN A 272 8.37 1.94 12.07
CA GLN A 272 8.94 3.26 12.39
C GLN A 272 9.16 3.40 13.90
N TRP A 273 8.16 3.04 14.71
CA TRP A 273 8.26 3.04 16.17
C TRP A 273 9.46 2.21 16.64
N LEU A 274 9.56 0.96 16.18
CA LEU A 274 10.66 0.03 16.52
C LEU A 274 12.05 0.56 16.16
N GLN A 275 12.15 1.45 15.17
CA GLN A 275 13.43 2.03 14.76
C GLN A 275 13.85 3.21 15.66
N CYS A 276 12.90 4.04 16.11
CA CYS A 276 13.21 5.32 16.74
C CYS A 276 13.01 5.37 18.26
N PHE A 277 12.12 4.56 18.86
CA PHE A 277 11.70 4.80 20.25
C PHE A 277 12.85 4.74 21.27
N SER A 278 13.82 3.86 21.04
CA SER A 278 15.00 3.66 21.89
C SER A 278 15.99 4.83 21.84
N SER A 279 15.86 5.72 20.85
CA SER A 279 16.68 6.91 20.68
C SER A 279 16.06 8.18 21.26
N LEU A 280 14.78 8.14 21.67
CA LEU A 280 14.07 9.34 22.18
C LEU A 280 14.61 9.82 23.53
N GLY A 281 15.11 8.92 24.38
CA GLY A 281 15.60 9.29 25.71
C GLY A 281 14.52 9.98 26.57
N ASP A 282 14.88 11.11 27.18
CA ASP A 282 13.99 11.95 27.99
C ASP A 282 13.43 13.16 27.20
N ASP A 283 13.64 13.20 25.88
CA ASP A 283 13.13 14.26 25.01
C ASP A 283 11.62 14.11 24.81
N HIS A 284 10.86 14.93 25.55
CA HIS A 284 9.40 14.91 25.48
C HIS A 284 8.86 15.47 24.17
N GLU A 285 9.50 16.49 23.59
CA GLU A 285 9.06 17.09 22.33
C GLU A 285 9.24 16.11 21.16
N ALA A 286 10.36 15.40 21.13
CA ALA A 286 10.60 14.35 20.14
C ALA A 286 9.60 13.19 20.29
N LEU A 287 9.24 12.82 21.51
CA LEU A 287 8.19 11.82 21.76
C LEU A 287 6.84 12.27 21.20
N ILE A 288 6.38 13.48 21.54
CA ILE A 288 5.09 14.01 21.05
C ILE A 288 5.08 14.08 19.52
N THR A 289 6.14 14.61 18.93
CA THR A 289 6.29 14.72 17.46
C THR A 289 6.24 13.35 16.79
N THR A 290 6.90 12.35 17.39
CA THR A 290 6.87 10.97 16.89
C THR A 290 5.46 10.40 16.97
N LEU A 291 4.76 10.53 18.11
CA LEU A 291 3.41 9.98 18.29
C LEU A 291 2.37 10.62 17.35
N LEU A 292 2.54 11.90 17.01
CA LEU A 292 1.69 12.57 16.01
C LEU A 292 1.83 11.98 14.60
N GLN A 293 2.95 11.34 14.29
CA GLN A 293 3.15 10.63 13.02
C GLN A 293 2.65 9.18 13.06
N LEU A 294 2.42 8.63 14.26
CA LEU A 294 2.09 7.21 14.50
C LEU A 294 0.62 7.00 14.91
N GLN A 295 -0.31 7.78 14.34
CA GLN A 295 -1.72 7.79 14.76
C GLN A 295 -2.53 6.54 14.38
N GLN A 296 -1.96 5.60 13.62
CA GLN A 296 -2.58 4.30 13.32
C GLN A 296 -2.21 3.24 14.36
N LEU A 297 -1.45 3.60 15.40
CA LEU A 297 -1.11 2.73 16.51
C LEU A 297 -1.79 3.18 17.80
N THR A 298 -2.41 2.23 18.49
CA THR A 298 -2.94 2.46 19.83
C THR A 298 -1.79 2.53 20.86
N PRO A 299 -1.97 3.26 21.98
CA PRO A 299 -0.99 3.27 23.07
C PRO A 299 -0.66 1.87 23.61
N ASN A 300 -1.64 0.97 23.61
CA ASN A 300 -1.45 -0.45 23.97
C ASN A 300 -0.49 -1.18 23.03
N GLN A 301 -0.62 -0.96 21.72
CA GLN A 301 0.30 -1.54 20.74
C GLN A 301 1.71 -0.95 20.89
N LEU A 302 1.84 0.36 21.09
CA LEU A 302 3.15 1.00 21.33
C LEU A 302 3.86 0.41 22.55
N LEU A 303 3.15 0.29 23.68
CA LEU A 303 3.68 -0.26 24.92
C LEU A 303 4.01 -1.76 24.82
N GLN A 304 3.15 -2.55 24.18
CA GLN A 304 3.39 -3.97 23.99
C GLN A 304 4.60 -4.23 23.07
N ALA A 305 4.82 -3.35 22.07
CA ALA A 305 5.98 -3.43 21.18
C ALA A 305 7.26 -3.18 21.98
N VAL A 306 7.28 -2.15 22.84
CA VAL A 306 8.39 -1.85 23.75
C VAL A 306 8.65 -3.00 24.72
N ARG A 307 7.60 -3.58 25.31
CA ARG A 307 7.72 -4.70 26.27
C ARG A 307 8.36 -5.94 25.66
N SER A 308 8.07 -6.20 24.39
CA SER A 308 8.52 -7.40 23.67
C SER A 308 9.78 -7.16 22.82
N TYR A 309 10.29 -5.92 22.82
CA TYR A 309 11.44 -5.48 22.05
C TYR A 309 12.74 -6.14 22.52
N ARG A 310 13.59 -6.51 21.55
CA ARG A 310 14.93 -7.05 21.76
C ARG A 310 15.95 -5.95 21.50
N ALA A 311 16.41 -5.33 22.57
CA ALA A 311 17.40 -4.25 22.48
C ALA A 311 18.74 -4.74 21.91
N GLU A 312 19.24 -4.01 20.93
CA GLU A 312 20.55 -4.23 20.33
C GLU A 312 21.63 -3.61 21.24
N VAL A 313 22.88 -4.09 21.16
CA VAL A 313 23.97 -3.55 21.97
C VAL A 313 24.16 -2.06 21.65
N GLY A 314 24.16 -1.22 22.69
CA GLY A 314 24.27 0.24 22.56
C GLY A 314 22.93 0.98 22.55
N GLU A 315 21.80 0.27 22.52
CA GLU A 315 20.48 0.89 22.60
C GLU A 315 20.05 1.16 24.04
N LYS A 316 19.38 2.30 24.26
CA LYS A 316 18.67 2.56 25.51
C LYS A 316 17.23 2.07 25.39
N GLY A 317 16.61 1.73 26.51
CA GLY A 317 15.17 1.49 26.55
C GLY A 317 14.37 2.79 26.47
N LEU A 318 13.06 2.66 26.35
CA LEU A 318 12.15 3.79 26.52
C LEU A 318 12.29 4.36 27.95
N SER A 319 12.35 5.69 28.10
CA SER A 319 12.46 6.32 29.42
C SER A 319 11.23 6.06 30.28
N LYS A 320 11.39 6.16 31.61
CA LYS A 320 10.27 6.02 32.56
C LYS A 320 9.21 7.09 32.34
N ASN A 321 9.63 8.31 31.99
CA ASN A 321 8.72 9.43 31.71
C ASN A 321 7.92 9.19 30.44
N ALA A 322 8.57 8.76 29.36
CA ALA A 322 7.88 8.40 28.12
C ALA A 322 6.92 7.21 28.32
N THR A 323 7.32 6.20 29.10
CA THR A 323 6.45 5.06 29.43
C THR A 323 5.21 5.52 30.21
N LYS A 324 5.38 6.37 31.24
CA LYS A 324 4.25 6.95 31.99
C LYS A 324 3.33 7.75 31.08
N PHE A 325 3.89 8.55 30.17
CA PHE A 325 3.10 9.32 29.21
C PHE A 325 2.23 8.43 28.32
N LEU A 326 2.80 7.34 27.77
CA LEU A 326 2.05 6.38 26.97
C LEU A 326 0.93 5.68 27.77
N VAL A 327 1.16 5.40 29.07
CA VAL A 327 0.12 4.84 29.95
C VAL A 327 -0.98 5.85 30.21
N SER A 328 -0.66 7.13 30.40
CA SER A 328 -1.67 8.19 30.51
C SER A 328 -2.50 8.31 29.22
N LEU A 329 -1.84 8.22 28.06
CA LEU A 329 -2.49 8.27 26.75
C LEU A 329 -3.46 7.09 26.50
N GLN A 330 -3.30 5.95 27.18
CA GLN A 330 -4.29 4.86 27.14
C GLN A 330 -5.66 5.27 27.68
N HIS A 331 -5.69 6.19 28.66
CA HIS A 331 -6.90 6.60 29.38
C HIS A 331 -7.43 7.96 28.90
N ASP A 332 -6.57 8.80 28.34
CA ASP A 332 -6.91 10.12 27.81
C ASP A 332 -6.30 10.29 26.39
N PRO A 333 -7.04 9.93 25.32
CA PRO A 333 -6.55 10.07 23.95
C PRO A 333 -6.26 11.52 23.52
N ASP A 334 -6.96 12.50 24.12
CA ASP A 334 -6.82 13.92 23.80
C ASP A 334 -5.54 14.52 24.39
N LEU A 335 -4.88 13.80 25.32
CA LEU A 335 -3.63 14.22 25.96
C LEU A 335 -2.54 14.55 24.93
N LEU A 336 -2.42 13.76 23.86
CA LEU A 336 -1.41 13.99 22.83
C LEU A 336 -1.60 15.35 22.14
N TYR A 337 -2.84 15.68 21.77
CA TYR A 337 -3.16 16.95 21.13
C TYR A 337 -2.95 18.13 22.09
N ARG A 338 -3.33 17.98 23.36
CA ARG A 338 -3.13 19.01 24.40
C ARG A 338 -1.66 19.34 24.61
N GLU A 339 -0.80 18.33 24.75
CA GLU A 339 0.64 18.56 24.89
C GLU A 339 1.26 19.13 23.61
N HIS A 340 0.80 18.73 22.42
CA HIS A 340 1.23 19.34 21.17
C HIS A 340 0.93 20.84 21.10
N VAL A 341 -0.30 21.24 21.40
CA VAL A 341 -0.72 22.65 21.43
C VAL A 341 0.08 23.45 22.46
N LYS A 342 0.38 22.85 23.62
CA LYS A 342 1.21 23.46 24.66
C LYS A 342 2.64 23.70 24.19
N LEU A 343 3.26 22.73 23.51
CA LEU A 343 4.59 22.89 22.92
C LEU A 343 4.63 23.98 21.85
N GLN A 344 3.61 24.03 20.97
CA GLN A 344 3.49 25.11 19.97
C GLN A 344 3.39 26.50 20.61
N LYS A 345 2.59 26.65 21.67
CA LYS A 345 2.48 27.93 22.40
C LYS A 345 3.79 28.36 23.03
N LEU A 346 4.54 27.42 23.61
CA LEU A 346 5.85 27.69 24.19
C LEU A 346 6.87 28.11 23.13
N ALA A 347 6.87 27.45 21.97
CA ALA A 347 7.73 27.82 20.84
C ALA A 347 7.44 29.23 20.31
N ILE A 348 6.15 29.58 20.17
CA ILE A 348 5.74 30.94 19.76
C ILE A 348 6.19 31.97 20.80
N ALA A 349 5.96 31.71 22.09
CA ALA A 349 6.36 32.61 23.16
C ALA A 349 7.89 32.83 23.21
N ALA A 350 8.68 31.78 22.97
CA ALA A 350 10.14 31.87 22.90
C ALA A 350 10.63 32.70 21.68
N SER A 351 9.94 32.60 20.54
CA SER A 351 10.28 33.37 19.34
C SER A 351 9.88 34.86 19.41
N THR A 352 9.02 35.24 20.36
CA THR A 352 8.49 36.61 20.51
C THR A 352 9.24 37.41 21.60
N GLN A 353 10.27 36.84 22.23
CA GLN A 353 11.10 37.55 23.20
C GLN A 353 12.03 38.56 22.50
N PRO A 354 12.04 39.86 22.87
CA PRO A 354 12.97 40.83 22.30
C PRO A 354 14.41 40.50 22.74
N SER A 355 15.34 40.45 21.80
CA SER A 355 16.78 40.39 22.10
C SER A 355 17.21 41.59 22.96
N PRO A 356 18.04 41.41 23.99
CA PRO A 356 18.50 42.51 24.83
C PRO A 356 19.31 43.49 23.98
N SER A 357 18.86 44.75 23.95
CA SER A 357 19.53 45.86 23.27
C SER A 357 20.96 46.01 23.80
N PRO A 358 22.00 46.12 22.94
CA PRO A 358 23.31 46.54 23.39
C PRO A 358 23.24 48.03 23.75
N ASP A 359 23.63 48.33 24.99
CA ASP A 359 23.74 49.68 25.53
C ASP A 359 24.72 50.52 24.68
N ASN A 360 24.26 51.69 24.25
CA ASN A 360 24.86 52.44 23.14
C ASN A 360 25.69 53.61 23.70
N GLY A 361 26.99 53.38 23.89
CA GLY A 361 27.95 54.40 24.34
C GLY A 361 29.07 54.64 23.33
N ASN A 362 28.83 55.55 22.38
CA ASN A 362 29.78 56.53 21.78
C ASN A 362 29.59 56.76 20.27
N LYS A 363 29.23 58.01 19.96
CA LYS A 363 29.41 58.71 18.67
C LYS A 363 30.93 58.93 18.39
N PRO A 364 31.38 59.04 17.12
CA PRO A 364 31.31 60.34 16.42
C PRO A 364 31.02 60.31 14.91
N THR A 365 30.78 61.55 14.46
CA THR A 365 30.32 62.16 13.20
C THR A 365 31.14 61.92 11.92
N SER A 366 30.41 62.07 10.80
CA SER A 366 30.70 62.00 9.35
C SER A 366 31.74 62.99 8.77
N PRO A 367 32.11 62.82 7.48
CA PRO A 367 31.80 63.89 6.50
C PRO A 367 31.20 63.38 5.15
N PRO A 368 30.47 64.21 4.38
CA PRO A 368 29.91 63.88 3.05
C PRO A 368 30.62 64.68 1.91
N PRO A 369 30.08 64.83 0.66
CA PRO A 369 30.61 64.21 -0.56
C PRO A 369 31.09 65.22 -1.64
N SER A 370 31.72 64.74 -2.73
CA SER A 370 31.93 65.53 -3.95
C SER A 370 31.73 64.73 -5.24
N SER A 371 31.19 65.44 -6.24
CA SER A 371 30.42 65.09 -7.45
C SER A 371 31.22 64.58 -8.68
N PRO A 372 30.52 64.18 -9.78
CA PRO A 372 31.07 63.37 -10.88
C PRO A 372 31.52 64.18 -12.10
N SER A 373 32.26 63.56 -13.03
CA SER A 373 32.60 64.13 -14.34
C SER A 373 32.56 63.10 -15.48
N LYS A 374 31.58 63.34 -16.37
CA LYS A 374 31.58 63.24 -17.85
C LYS A 374 31.70 61.88 -18.57
N THR A 375 30.55 61.53 -19.15
CA THR A 375 30.24 60.81 -20.40
C THR A 375 30.87 61.42 -21.66
N GLU A 376 31.20 60.57 -22.64
CA GLU A 376 31.10 60.84 -24.08
C GLU A 376 30.54 59.62 -24.83
N HIS A 377 29.80 59.91 -25.90
CA HIS A 377 28.77 59.12 -26.62
C HIS A 377 29.27 58.84 -28.08
N PRO A 378 28.47 58.46 -29.11
CA PRO A 378 28.34 57.10 -29.65
C PRO A 378 28.56 56.99 -31.20
N GLU A 379 28.17 55.84 -31.76
CA GLU A 379 27.78 55.54 -33.17
C GLU A 379 28.76 54.85 -34.16
N THR A 380 28.23 53.72 -34.67
CA THR A 380 28.46 52.82 -35.84
C THR A 380 28.84 53.50 -37.19
N PRO A 381 29.22 52.82 -38.32
CA PRO A 381 28.69 51.53 -38.85
C PRO A 381 29.62 50.63 -39.75
N GLN A 382 29.05 49.50 -40.22
CA GLN A 382 29.19 48.83 -41.53
C GLN A 382 29.73 47.37 -41.61
N THR A 383 28.95 46.59 -42.37
CA THR A 383 29.02 45.19 -42.82
C THR A 383 30.10 44.98 -43.92
N PRO A 384 30.47 43.72 -44.28
CA PRO A 384 29.73 43.02 -45.36
C PRO A 384 29.57 41.48 -45.23
N THR A 385 28.42 41.03 -45.73
CA THR A 385 28.05 39.82 -46.51
C THR A 385 29.08 38.72 -46.77
N VAL A 386 28.67 37.43 -46.66
CA VAL A 386 28.62 36.39 -47.74
C VAL A 386 27.67 35.24 -47.32
N VAL A 387 27.09 34.60 -48.35
CA VAL A 387 25.92 33.73 -48.48
C VAL A 387 26.29 32.23 -48.48
N THR A 388 25.24 31.37 -48.40
CA THR A 388 25.10 29.93 -48.78
C THR A 388 25.30 28.95 -47.62
N GLY A 389 24.45 27.95 -47.33
CA GLY A 389 23.27 27.34 -47.97
C GLY A 389 23.13 25.89 -47.39
N PRO A 390 21.94 25.24 -47.43
CA PRO A 390 21.52 24.19 -46.48
C PRO A 390 21.55 22.75 -47.06
N ASP A 391 21.20 21.76 -46.22
CA ASP A 391 20.59 20.42 -46.50
C ASP A 391 21.09 19.39 -45.44
N GLN A 392 20.38 18.36 -44.97
CA GLN A 392 19.07 17.78 -45.27
C GLN A 392 18.68 16.84 -44.10
N GLU A 393 17.39 16.49 -44.08
CA GLU A 393 16.75 15.44 -43.28
C GLU A 393 17.43 14.06 -43.41
N HIS A 394 17.40 13.29 -42.32
CA HIS A 394 16.88 11.91 -42.29
C HIS A 394 16.48 11.50 -40.88
#